data_AF-A0A6J4V692-F1
#
_entry.id   AF-A0A6J4V692-F1
#
_cell.length_a   1.000
_cell.length_b   1.000
_cell.length_c   1.000
_cell.angle_alpha   90.00
_cell.angle_beta   90.00
_cell.angle_gamma   90.00
#
_symmetry.space_group_name_H-M   'P 1'
#
loop_
_entity.id
_entity.type
_entity.pdbx_description
1 polymer ?
#
loop_
_entity_poly.entity_id
_entity_poly.type
_entity_poly.pdbx_seq_one_letter_code
_entity_poly.pdbx_strand_id
1 'polypeptide(L)'
;GYISAEGHIGPLAVVPGADPAAVVDAAVRCALRERPKQVSMIVPGKADRILAAASGLGFRIDEPFVLLSAKPFGDWRHYLPSNPGFM
;
A
#
# COMPACT_ATOMS: atom_id res chain seq x y z
N GLY A 1 -0.70 -2.63 -9.71
CA GLY A 1 -1.64 -2.19 -8.68
C GLY A 1 -2.99 -2.76 -9.00
N TYR A 2 -3.68 -3.29 -7.99
CA TYR A 2 -5.06 -3.73 -8.04
C TYR A 2 -5.89 -2.78 -7.16
N ILE A 3 -7.14 -2.53 -7.52
CA ILE A 3 -8.09 -1.78 -6.68
C ILE A 3 -9.34 -2.65 -6.55
N SER A 4 -9.71 -3.01 -5.32
CA SER A 4 -10.93 -3.78 -5.06
C SER A 4 -12.18 -2.93 -5.25
N ALA A 5 -13.34 -3.57 -5.39
CA ALA A 5 -14.62 -2.87 -5.48
C ALA A 5 -14.92 -2.02 -4.22
N GLU A 6 -14.37 -2.42 -3.08
CA GLU A 6 -14.47 -1.74 -1.80
C GLU A 6 -13.46 -0.58 -1.66
N GLY A 7 -12.59 -0.37 -2.65
CA GLY A 7 -11.58 0.69 -2.64
C GLY A 7 -10.25 0.28 -2.01
N HIS A 8 -9.99 -1.01 -1.81
CA HIS A 8 -8.70 -1.48 -1.29
C HIS A 8 -7.62 -1.44 -2.39
N ILE A 9 -6.54 -0.71 -2.15
CA ILE A 9 -5.38 -0.66 -3.04
C ILE A 9 -4.45 -1.82 -2.67
N GLY A 10 -4.42 -2.82 -3.55
CA GLY A 10 -3.55 -4.00 -3.48
C GLY A 10 -2.13 -3.70 -4.02
N PRO A 11 -1.31 -4.73 -4.27
CA PRO A 11 0.15 -4.58 -4.35
C PRO A 11 0.57 -3.49 -5.31
N LEU A 12 1.32 -2.54 -4.76
CA LEU A 12 1.90 -1.41 -5.46
C LEU A 12 3.42 -1.51 -5.32
N ALA A 13 4.08 -1.84 -6.43
CA ALA A 13 5.53 -1.83 -6.52
C ALA A 13 5.98 -0.55 -7.24
N VAL A 14 7.09 0.01 -6.78
CA VAL A 14 7.70 1.21 -7.35
C VAL A 14 8.99 0.80 -8.04
N VAL A 15 9.14 1.16 -9.32
CA VAL A 15 10.37 0.90 -10.06
C VAL A 15 11.53 1.75 -9.51
N PRO A 16 12.78 1.27 -9.56
CA PRO A 16 13.93 2.06 -9.12
C PRO A 16 13.97 3.45 -9.78
N GLY A 17 14.18 4.49 -8.99
CA GLY A 17 14.25 5.88 -9.46
C GLY A 17 12.92 6.62 -9.60
N ALA A 18 11.78 5.92 -9.54
CA ALA A 18 10.48 6.58 -9.48
C ALA A 18 10.23 7.14 -8.07
N ASP A 19 9.48 8.25 -7.98
CA ASP A 19 9.05 8.82 -6.70
C ASP A 19 7.92 7.98 -6.08
N PRO A 20 8.16 7.32 -4.94
CA PRO A 20 7.14 6.48 -4.31
C PRO A 20 5.89 7.25 -3.88
N ALA A 21 6.02 8.55 -3.54
CA ALA A 21 4.87 9.36 -3.14
C ALA A 21 3.95 9.64 -4.32
N ALA A 22 4.51 10.01 -5.48
CA ALA A 22 3.76 10.18 -6.73
C ALA A 22 3.02 8.91 -7.17
N VAL A 23 3.63 7.73 -6.98
CA VAL A 23 2.98 6.45 -7.31
C VAL A 23 1.76 6.19 -6.41
N VAL A 24 1.87 6.51 -5.12
CA VAL A 24 0.73 6.40 -4.19
C VAL A 24 -0.37 7.40 -4.51
N ASP A 25 -0.04 8.67 -4.77
CA ASP A 25 -1.02 9.67 -5.18
C ASP A 25 -1.79 9.22 -6.43
N ALA A 26 -1.08 8.70 -7.43
CA ALA A 26 -1.71 8.17 -8.63
C ALA A 26 -2.64 6.98 -8.34
N ALA A 27 -2.22 6.04 -7.49
CA ALA A 27 -3.05 4.89 -7.08
C ALA A 27 -4.32 5.32 -6.33
N VAL A 28 -4.19 6.28 -5.41
CA VAL A 28 -5.33 6.84 -4.66
C VAL A 28 -6.30 7.56 -5.59
N ARG A 29 -5.81 8.38 -6.52
CA ARG A 29 -6.65 9.03 -7.54
C ARG A 29 -7.41 8.02 -8.38
N CYS A 30 -6.77 6.91 -8.77
CA CYS A 30 -7.45 5.84 -9.49
C CYS A 30 -8.54 5.20 -8.63
N ALA A 31 -8.28 4.91 -7.35
CA ALA A 31 -9.27 4.29 -6.47
C ALA A 31 -10.50 5.18 -6.25
N LEU A 32 -10.30 6.49 -6.18
CA LEU A 32 -11.39 7.45 -5.98
C LEU A 32 -12.33 7.59 -7.19
N ARG A 33 -11.93 7.16 -8.39
CA ARG A 33 -12.78 7.24 -9.60
C ARG A 33 -14.08 6.44 -9.46
N GLU A 34 -14.00 5.30 -8.79
CA GLU A 34 -15.15 4.41 -8.53
C GLU A 34 -16.01 4.89 -7.34
N ARG A 35 -15.67 6.04 -6.74
CA ARG A 35 -16.36 6.64 -5.58
C ARG A 35 -16.63 5.62 -4.45
N PRO A 36 -15.62 4.87 -3.99
CA PRO A 36 -15.81 3.91 -2.91
C PRO A 36 -16.16 4.67 -1.62
N LYS A 37 -16.83 3.98 -0.68
CA LYS A 37 -17.13 4.56 0.64
C LYS A 37 -15.86 4.85 1.45
N GLN A 38 -14.79 4.11 1.18
CA GLN A 38 -13.49 4.22 1.83
C GLN A 38 -12.40 3.80 0.84
N VAL A 39 -11.20 4.35 0.99
CA VAL A 39 -9.99 3.83 0.33
C VAL A 39 -9.07 3.32 1.43
N SER A 40 -8.54 2.11 1.24
CA SER A 40 -7.65 1.47 2.22
C SER A 40 -6.44 0.86 1.53
N MET A 41 -5.35 0.67 2.28
CA MET A 41 -4.15 -0.02 1.81
C MET A 41 -3.37 -0.53 3.03
N ILE A 42 -2.56 -1.57 2.84
CA ILE A 42 -1.58 -2.00 3.84
C ILE A 42 -0.23 -1.43 3.44
N VAL A 43 0.38 -0.68 4.35
CA VAL A 43 1.71 -0.09 4.16
C VAL A 43 2.70 -0.71 5.12
N PRO A 44 3.89 -1.14 4.65
CA PRO A 44 4.93 -1.59 5.55
C PRO A 44 5.35 -0.48 6.53
N GLY A 45 5.43 -0.80 7.83
CA GLY A 45 5.77 0.18 8.86
C GLY A 45 7.15 0.86 8.70
N LYS A 46 8.07 0.28 7.91
CA LYS A 46 9.39 0.88 7.60
C LYS A 46 9.38 1.77 6.36
N ALA A 47 8.25 1.94 5.68
CA ALA A 47 8.14 2.74 4.47
C ALA A 47 7.78 4.20 4.81
N ASP A 48 8.65 4.89 5.55
CA ASP A 48 8.36 6.23 6.12
C ASP A 48 7.88 7.25 5.09
N ARG A 49 8.49 7.26 3.89
CA ARG A 49 8.08 8.15 2.79
C ARG A 49 6.66 7.89 2.31
N ILE A 50 6.24 6.62 2.29
CA ILE A 50 4.89 6.23 1.89
C ILE A 50 3.89 6.58 2.99
N LEU A 51 4.23 6.31 4.26
CA LEU A 51 3.39 6.69 5.40
C LEU A 51 3.16 8.20 5.46
N ALA A 52 4.21 8.99 5.22
CA ALA A 52 4.11 10.45 5.14
C ALA A 52 3.22 10.91 3.97
N ALA A 53 3.41 10.32 2.78
CA ALA A 53 2.58 10.64 1.62
C ALA A 53 1.10 10.29 1.85
N ALA A 54 0.80 9.08 2.34
CA ALA A 54 -0.55 8.66 2.65
C ALA A 54 -1.21 9.57 3.71
N SER A 55 -0.46 9.93 4.76
CA SER A 55 -0.94 10.86 5.79
C SER A 55 -1.25 12.24 5.22
N GLY A 56 -0.40 12.75 4.30
CA GLY A 56 -0.65 14.00 3.57
C GLY A 56 -1.88 13.97 2.66
N LEU A 57 -2.29 12.78 2.22
CA LEU A 57 -3.52 12.54 1.47
C LEU A 57 -4.75 12.31 2.38
N GLY A 58 -4.59 12.43 3.71
CA GLY A 58 -5.68 12.32 4.68
C GLY A 58 -5.96 10.90 5.19
N PHE A 59 -5.11 9.92 4.87
CA PHE A 59 -5.21 8.59 5.47
C PHE A 59 -4.91 8.65 6.97
N ARG A 60 -5.52 7.73 7.70
CA ARG A 60 -5.25 7.49 9.12
C ARG A 60 -4.93 6.00 9.30
N ILE A 61 -4.10 5.70 10.30
CA ILE A 61 -3.87 4.31 10.69
C ILE A 61 -5.15 3.82 11.38
N ASP A 62 -5.80 2.84 10.75
CA ASP A 62 -6.99 2.19 11.28
C ASP A 62 -6.58 1.01 12.19
N GLU A 63 -5.78 0.10 11.64
CA GLU A 63 -5.32 -1.10 12.34
C GLU A 63 -3.80 -1.30 12.15
N PRO A 64 -3.03 -1.50 13.24
CA PRO A 64 -1.64 -1.90 13.15
C PRO A 64 -1.52 -3.43 13.02
N PHE A 65 -0.75 -3.88 12.02
CA PHE A 65 -0.39 -5.29 11.85
C PHE A 65 1.09 -5.52 12.18
N VAL A 66 1.39 -6.63 12.85
CA VAL A 66 2.76 -7.05 13.16
C VAL A 66 3.11 -8.27 12.31
N LEU A 67 4.11 -8.12 11.45
CA LEU A 67 4.69 -9.24 10.73
C LEU A 67 5.74 -9.92 11.61
N LEU A 68 5.47 -11.15 12.03
CA LEU A 68 6.46 -12.01 12.70
C LEU A 68 7.20 -12.83 11.66
N SER A 69 8.52 -12.68 11.61
CA SER A 69 9.37 -13.43 10.67
C SER A 69 10.70 -13.81 11.31
N ALA A 70 11.18 -15.01 11.00
CA ALA A 70 12.54 -15.43 11.33
C ALA A 70 13.60 -14.78 10.42
N LYS A 71 13.17 -14.07 9.37
CA LYS A 71 14.03 -13.38 8.40
C LYS A 71 13.79 -11.86 8.43
N PRO A 72 14.81 -11.04 8.11
CA PRO A 72 14.64 -9.60 8.02
C PRO A 72 13.54 -9.20 7.02
N PHE A 73 12.72 -8.22 7.40
CA PHE A 73 11.74 -7.59 6.52
C PHE A 73 12.44 -6.91 5.33
N GLY A 74 11.85 -7.05 4.13
CA GLY A 74 12.18 -6.22 2.96
C GLY A 74 12.81 -6.97 1.79
N ASP A 75 13.16 -8.25 1.97
CA ASP A 75 13.57 -9.11 0.87
C ASP A 75 12.35 -9.79 0.25
N TRP A 76 11.88 -9.25 -0.88
CA TRP A 76 10.69 -9.70 -1.60
C TRP A 76 10.71 -11.18 -2.00
N ARG A 77 11.90 -11.81 -2.09
CA ARG A 77 12.05 -13.24 -2.37
C ARG A 77 11.54 -14.12 -1.23
N HIS A 78 11.38 -13.56 -0.04
CA HIS A 78 10.85 -14.26 1.13
C HIS A 78 9.32 -14.15 1.27
N TYR A 79 8.63 -13.51 0.31
CA TYR A 79 7.18 -13.35 0.34
C TYR A 79 6.54 -14.10 -0.83
N LEU A 80 5.53 -14.92 -0.53
CA LEU A 80 4.69 -15.56 -1.53
C LEU A 80 3.43 -14.70 -1.72
N PRO A 81 3.11 -14.23 -2.93
CA PRO A 81 1.82 -13.58 -3.20
C PRO A 81 0.72 -14.60 -2.93
N SER A 82 -0.14 -14.33 -1.95
CA SER A 82 -1.18 -15.28 -1.54
C SER A 82 -2.54 -14.96 -2.14
N ASN A 83 -2.82 -13.68 -2.43
CA ASN A 83 -4.10 -13.22 -2.96
C ASN A 83 -3.95 -11.77 -3.49
N PRO A 84 -4.46 -11.37 -4.67
CA PRO A 84 -4.34 -10.00 -5.19
C PRO A 84 -4.84 -8.86 -4.27
N GLY A 85 -5.60 -9.17 -3.21
CA GLY A 85 -6.00 -8.23 -2.14
C GLY A 85 -5.30 -8.44 -0.78
N PHE A 86 -4.46 -9.46 -0.65
CA PHE A 86 -3.64 -9.79 0.52
C PHE A 86 -2.26 -10.25 0.00
N MET A 87 -1.43 -9.24 -0.30
CA MET A 87 -0.19 -9.31 -1.11
C MET A 87 -0.40 -9.44 -2.61
#